data_AF-A0A543I9S1-F1
#
_entry.id   AF-A0A543I9S1-F1
#
_cell.length_a   1.000
_cell.length_b   1.000
_cell.length_c   1.000
_cell.angle_alpha   90.00
_cell.angle_beta   90.00
_cell.angle_gamma   90.00
#
_symmetry.space_group_name_H-M   'P 1'
#
loop_
_entity.id
_entity.type
_entity.pdbx_description
1 polymer ?
#
loop_
_entity_poly.entity_id
_entity_poly.type
_entity_poly.pdbx_seq_one_letter_code
_entity_poly.pdbx_strand_id
1 'polypeptide(L)'
;MPCMSSGPDPRHDRPIFVLGCPRSGTTLLQLMLHSHARIAIPAETKFVIPAYARRCEFGDLEVRENRRALAEWITGERSTKFRVLGLDADAVVEEIVDGPPTVGSAIGIVFRAYARRFGKVRWGDKRPSYFRQAGTLLRMFPDAQFVHLVRDGRDCVASLMEMPWYDKDVYHAISAWRESIDRGRRLAERLGPDSYYELQYERLVADPADELARLCGFLGEDFDPAMTRPEGIARQTVSPSKKWHRRTRDGVTTSRIGSWAERLDAWQISLAEAAFGERLAEYGYEPSGLPKPPASQLARFTKTSAHRRIAQHKAALRERWKQHHEPNPVRCLLPPASTVSLTEATPTAQTEQAQMEQARAGSAGPDAKRAVPAQAGPERPRPEPAGPEPAGSERAGSERAGSERAGLEPAEPERAESERAKATPASTRPERTRSARADSESPKRTPTRTGAGRTETARAEPAEPERTVSERAVSERAVSERATSAESVQGG
;
A
#
# COMPACT_ATOMS: atom_id res chain seq x y z
N MET A 1 35.05 -15.85 -28.95
CA MET A 1 34.67 -15.73 -27.52
C MET A 1 33.16 -15.90 -27.42
N PRO A 2 32.63 -17.00 -26.89
CA PRO A 2 31.20 -17.10 -26.64
C PRO A 2 30.84 -16.18 -25.48
N CYS A 3 29.79 -15.37 -25.69
CA CYS A 3 29.13 -14.54 -24.69
C CYS A 3 28.76 -15.41 -23.49
N MET A 4 29.43 -15.20 -22.36
CA MET A 4 29.02 -15.80 -21.09
C MET A 4 27.69 -15.17 -20.71
N SER A 5 26.62 -15.95 -20.83
CA SER A 5 25.34 -15.70 -20.19
C SER A 5 25.60 -15.41 -18.72
N SER A 6 25.51 -14.14 -18.33
CA SER A 6 25.47 -13.75 -16.93
C SER A 6 24.35 -14.53 -16.28
N GLY A 7 24.65 -15.25 -15.20
CA GLY A 7 23.61 -15.86 -14.38
C GLY A 7 22.55 -14.83 -13.97
N PRO A 8 21.33 -15.28 -13.67
CA PRO A 8 20.24 -14.39 -13.25
C PRO A 8 20.70 -13.53 -12.07
N ASP A 9 20.67 -12.21 -12.23
CA ASP A 9 20.99 -11.27 -11.16
C ASP A 9 19.95 -11.46 -10.04
N PRO A 10 20.38 -11.77 -8.79
CA PRO A 10 19.47 -11.98 -7.66
C PRO A 10 18.56 -10.77 -7.38
N ARG A 11 18.83 -9.60 -7.97
CA ARG A 11 17.93 -8.45 -7.94
C ARG A 11 16.57 -8.68 -8.62
N HIS A 12 16.47 -9.59 -9.59
CA HIS A 12 15.23 -9.81 -10.36
C HIS A 12 14.11 -10.57 -9.62
N ASP A 13 14.41 -11.19 -8.47
CA ASP A 13 13.44 -11.97 -7.70
C ASP A 13 12.88 -11.21 -6.48
N ARG A 14 13.35 -9.97 -6.28
CA ARG A 14 12.98 -9.12 -5.14
C ARG A 14 11.51 -8.69 -5.27
N PRO A 15 10.68 -8.92 -4.24
CA PRO A 15 9.27 -8.55 -4.29
C PRO A 15 9.06 -7.03 -4.27
N ILE A 16 8.05 -6.58 -5.00
CA ILE A 16 7.73 -5.16 -5.14
C ILE A 16 6.54 -4.81 -4.24
N PHE A 17 6.68 -3.82 -3.36
CA PHE A 17 5.56 -3.30 -2.58
C PHE A 17 5.27 -1.84 -2.94
N VAL A 18 4.09 -1.61 -3.51
CA VAL A 18 3.63 -0.26 -3.82
C VAL A 18 2.81 0.29 -2.66
N LEU A 19 3.19 1.46 -2.19
CA LEU A 19 2.59 2.16 -1.05
C LEU A 19 2.37 3.65 -1.32
N GLY A 20 1.62 4.30 -0.45
CA GLY A 20 1.36 5.75 -0.52
C GLY A 20 0.09 6.15 0.21
N CYS A 21 -0.25 7.43 0.19
CA CYS A 21 -1.53 7.86 0.74
C CYS A 21 -2.68 7.22 -0.05
N PRO A 22 -3.79 6.77 0.59
CA PRO A 22 -5.00 6.48 -0.15
C PRO A 22 -5.32 7.64 -1.11
N ARG A 23 -5.71 7.29 -2.34
CA ARG A 23 -6.06 8.23 -3.43
C ARG A 23 -4.88 8.96 -4.09
N SER A 24 -3.63 8.55 -3.82
CA SER A 24 -2.45 9.08 -4.55
C SER A 24 -2.25 8.49 -5.95
N GLY A 25 -3.12 7.59 -6.43
CA GLY A 25 -2.97 6.97 -7.76
C GLY A 25 -2.32 5.59 -7.76
N THR A 26 -2.10 4.97 -6.60
CA THR A 26 -1.41 3.66 -6.50
C THR A 26 -2.07 2.52 -7.28
N THR A 27 -3.38 2.62 -7.57
CA THR A 27 -4.06 1.63 -8.43
C THR A 27 -3.69 1.82 -9.90
N LEU A 28 -3.50 3.05 -10.37
CA LEU A 28 -3.00 3.30 -11.71
C LEU A 28 -1.58 2.71 -11.86
N LEU A 29 -0.69 3.05 -10.92
CA LEU A 29 0.68 2.54 -10.91
C LEU A 29 0.73 1.00 -10.83
N GLN A 30 -0.12 0.39 -10.02
CA GLN A 30 -0.26 -1.08 -9.96
C GLN A 30 -0.58 -1.67 -11.34
N LEU A 31 -1.51 -1.06 -12.09
CA LEU A 31 -1.88 -1.55 -13.41
C LEU A 31 -0.78 -1.32 -14.45
N MET A 32 -0.07 -0.19 -14.37
CA MET A 32 1.10 0.09 -15.21
C MET A 32 2.19 -0.96 -14.97
N LEU A 33 2.56 -1.21 -13.71
CA LEU A 33 3.53 -2.25 -13.34
C LEU A 33 3.07 -3.65 -13.76
N HIS A 34 1.79 -3.98 -13.56
CA HIS A 34 1.26 -5.27 -13.99
C HIS A 34 1.18 -5.42 -15.52
N SER A 35 1.24 -4.32 -16.29
CA SER A 35 1.29 -4.39 -17.75
C SER A 35 2.68 -4.75 -18.28
N HIS A 36 3.74 -4.60 -17.47
CA HIS A 36 5.09 -5.03 -17.80
C HIS A 36 5.17 -6.54 -18.02
N ALA A 37 5.88 -7.01 -19.05
CA ALA A 37 5.97 -8.42 -19.43
C ALA A 37 6.41 -9.36 -18.29
N ARG A 38 7.27 -8.89 -17.38
CA ARG A 38 7.86 -9.72 -16.30
C ARG A 38 7.26 -9.54 -14.91
N ILE A 39 6.43 -8.52 -14.68
CA ILE A 39 5.95 -8.13 -13.34
C ILE A 39 4.46 -8.42 -13.17
N ALA A 40 4.12 -9.15 -12.12
CA ALA A 40 2.74 -9.42 -11.70
C ALA A 40 2.39 -8.69 -10.40
N ILE A 41 1.42 -7.77 -10.45
CA ILE A 41 0.86 -7.14 -9.24
C ILE A 41 -0.67 -7.25 -9.27
N PRO A 42 -1.26 -8.12 -8.44
CA PRO A 42 -2.69 -8.35 -8.45
C PRO A 42 -3.47 -7.14 -7.93
N ALA A 43 -4.77 -7.16 -8.20
CA ALA A 43 -5.70 -6.30 -7.49
C ALA A 43 -5.61 -6.54 -5.98
N GLU A 44 -5.86 -5.48 -5.20
CA GLU A 44 -5.66 -5.47 -3.76
C GLU A 44 -6.27 -6.67 -3.03
N THR A 45 -5.37 -7.54 -2.55
CA THR A 45 -5.64 -8.66 -1.64
C THR A 45 -5.89 -8.14 -0.23
N LYS A 46 -6.28 -9.01 0.71
CA LYS A 46 -6.44 -8.64 2.13
C LYS A 46 -5.70 -9.55 3.13
N PHE A 47 -5.06 -10.64 2.70
CA PHE A 47 -4.38 -11.58 3.61
C PHE A 47 -3.00 -11.18 4.15
N VAL A 48 -2.15 -10.44 3.41
CA VAL A 48 -0.72 -10.23 3.80
C VAL A 48 -0.52 -9.77 5.26
N ILE A 49 -1.10 -8.63 5.65
CA ILE A 49 -0.94 -8.09 7.02
C ILE A 49 -1.71 -8.90 8.06
N PRO A 50 -2.96 -9.34 7.81
CA PRO A 50 -3.66 -10.18 8.78
C PRO A 50 -3.02 -11.56 8.99
N ALA A 51 -2.51 -12.23 7.95
CA ALA A 51 -1.74 -13.48 8.07
C ALA A 51 -0.57 -13.29 9.03
N TYR A 52 0.20 -12.23 8.82
CA TYR A 52 1.27 -11.87 9.73
C TYR A 52 0.76 -11.55 11.14
N ALA A 53 -0.30 -10.75 11.28
CA ALA A 53 -0.83 -10.39 12.61
C ALA A 53 -1.31 -11.60 13.42
N ARG A 54 -1.79 -12.63 12.73
CA ARG A 54 -2.30 -13.90 13.27
C ARG A 54 -1.26 -15.01 13.31
N ARG A 55 -0.01 -14.77 12.89
CA ARG A 55 1.05 -15.80 12.76
C ARG A 55 1.23 -16.68 13.98
N CYS A 56 1.09 -16.14 15.20
CA CYS A 56 1.21 -16.92 16.44
C CYS A 56 -0.03 -17.79 16.72
N GLU A 57 -1.19 -17.48 16.14
CA GLU A 57 -2.45 -18.24 16.31
C GLU A 57 -2.43 -19.56 15.55
N PHE A 58 -1.64 -19.65 14.48
CA PHE A 58 -1.49 -20.87 13.69
C PHE A 58 -0.56 -21.90 14.34
N GLY A 59 0.16 -21.53 15.41
CA GLY A 59 1.12 -22.41 16.06
C GLY A 59 2.41 -22.63 15.25
N ASP A 60 3.12 -23.71 15.56
CA ASP A 60 4.37 -24.07 14.91
C ASP A 60 4.14 -24.55 13.47
N LEU A 61 4.59 -23.76 12.50
CA LEU A 61 4.47 -24.05 11.08
C LEU A 61 5.40 -25.16 10.59
N GLU A 62 6.29 -25.73 11.41
CA GLU A 62 6.97 -27.00 11.11
C GLU A 62 5.96 -28.16 11.04
N VAL A 63 4.85 -28.03 11.77
CA VAL A 63 3.73 -28.98 11.74
C VAL A 63 2.90 -28.75 10.47
N ARG A 64 2.72 -29.83 9.69
CA ARG A 64 2.03 -29.79 8.38
C ARG A 64 0.59 -29.29 8.50
N GLU A 65 -0.11 -29.71 9.54
CA GLU A 65 -1.50 -29.34 9.84
C GLU A 65 -1.64 -27.84 10.11
N ASN A 66 -0.66 -27.23 10.79
CA ASN A 66 -0.64 -25.80 11.06
C ASN A 66 -0.41 -24.99 9.77
N ARG A 67 0.46 -25.48 8.86
CA ARG A 67 0.60 -24.88 7.52
C ARG A 67 -0.68 -24.99 6.72
N ARG A 68 -1.38 -26.12 6.80
CA ARG A 68 -2.68 -26.31 6.14
C ARG A 68 -3.72 -25.34 6.68
N ALA A 69 -3.81 -25.17 8.00
CA ALA A 69 -4.71 -24.20 8.62
C ALA A 69 -4.43 -22.75 8.16
N LEU A 70 -3.15 -22.35 8.07
CA LEU A 70 -2.76 -21.06 7.51
C LEU A 70 -3.18 -20.94 6.04
N ALA A 71 -2.92 -21.97 5.23
CA ALA A 71 -3.21 -21.98 3.80
C ALA A 71 -4.71 -21.89 3.53
N GLU A 72 -5.53 -22.71 4.20
CA GLU A 72 -6.99 -22.70 4.11
C GLU A 72 -7.58 -21.38 4.59
N TRP A 73 -7.01 -20.78 5.64
CA TRP A 73 -7.41 -19.43 6.07
C TRP A 73 -7.10 -18.39 4.98
N ILE A 74 -5.92 -18.45 4.34
CA ILE A 74 -5.56 -17.54 3.25
C ILE A 74 -6.54 -17.70 2.07
N THR A 75 -6.81 -18.92 1.63
CA THR A 75 -7.53 -19.20 0.38
C THR A 75 -9.05 -19.22 0.52
N GLY A 76 -9.57 -19.66 1.67
CA GLY A 76 -10.99 -19.91 1.91
C GLY A 76 -11.78 -18.69 2.40
N GLU A 77 -11.16 -17.81 3.19
CA GLU A 77 -11.85 -16.70 3.86
C GLU A 77 -12.25 -15.57 2.91
N ARG A 78 -13.53 -15.18 2.89
CA ARG A 78 -13.99 -14.08 2.01
C ARG A 78 -13.26 -12.77 2.31
N SER A 79 -12.88 -12.56 3.57
CA SER A 79 -12.20 -11.35 4.03
C SER A 79 -10.80 -11.18 3.44
N THR A 80 -10.12 -12.27 3.03
CA THR A 80 -8.77 -12.27 2.46
C THR A 80 -8.74 -11.81 1.01
N LYS A 81 -9.89 -11.89 0.33
CA LYS A 81 -10.04 -11.62 -1.10
C LYS A 81 -9.15 -12.50 -1.99
N PHE A 82 -8.74 -13.68 -1.55
CA PHE A 82 -7.93 -14.60 -2.39
C PHE A 82 -8.57 -14.89 -3.75
N ARG A 83 -9.90 -15.07 -3.80
CA ARG A 83 -10.65 -15.37 -5.04
C ARG A 83 -10.44 -14.37 -6.18
N VAL A 84 -10.03 -13.12 -5.89
CA VAL A 84 -9.76 -12.12 -6.94
C VAL A 84 -8.51 -12.46 -7.77
N LEU A 85 -7.67 -13.37 -7.28
CA LEU A 85 -6.46 -13.82 -7.96
C LEU A 85 -6.77 -14.82 -9.09
N GLY A 86 -7.95 -15.45 -9.08
CA GLY A 86 -8.30 -16.48 -10.07
C GLY A 86 -7.36 -17.69 -10.03
N LEU A 87 -6.84 -18.03 -8.85
CA LEU A 87 -6.00 -19.21 -8.64
C LEU A 87 -6.84 -20.39 -8.15
N ASP A 88 -6.39 -21.60 -8.45
CA ASP A 88 -6.91 -22.81 -7.83
C ASP A 88 -6.52 -22.80 -6.34
N ALA A 89 -7.53 -22.80 -5.47
CA ALA A 89 -7.34 -22.71 -4.03
C ALA A 89 -6.67 -23.97 -3.47
N ASP A 90 -7.05 -25.14 -3.95
CA ASP A 90 -6.57 -26.42 -3.41
C ASP A 90 -5.11 -26.63 -3.82
N ALA A 91 -4.77 -26.32 -5.08
CA ALA A 91 -3.38 -26.36 -5.54
C ALA A 91 -2.47 -25.40 -4.76
N VAL A 92 -2.94 -24.18 -4.47
CA VAL A 92 -2.18 -23.22 -3.66
C VAL A 92 -2.07 -23.68 -2.21
N VAL A 93 -3.11 -24.34 -1.66
CA VAL A 93 -3.04 -24.92 -0.32
C VAL A 93 -1.94 -25.97 -0.26
N GLU A 94 -1.91 -26.92 -1.19
CA GLU A 94 -0.85 -27.95 -1.20
C GLU A 94 0.54 -27.34 -1.38
N GLU A 95 0.72 -26.35 -2.27
CA GLU A 95 2.01 -25.67 -2.44
C GLU A 95 2.48 -24.97 -1.16
N ILE A 96 1.58 -24.34 -0.39
CA ILE A 96 1.90 -23.75 0.91
C ILE A 96 2.26 -24.82 1.94
N VAL A 97 1.54 -25.93 1.95
CA VAL A 97 1.75 -27.04 2.90
C VAL A 97 3.07 -27.77 2.65
N ASP A 98 3.49 -27.88 1.39
CA ASP A 98 4.77 -28.47 0.99
C ASP A 98 5.93 -27.46 0.99
N GLY A 99 5.61 -26.16 1.04
CA GLY A 99 6.57 -25.07 1.08
C GLY A 99 7.26 -24.89 2.44
N PRO A 100 8.26 -23.98 2.50
CA PRO A 100 8.97 -23.70 3.74
C PRO A 100 8.04 -23.20 4.86
N PRO A 101 8.32 -23.56 6.12
CA PRO A 101 7.42 -23.38 7.27
C PRO A 101 7.43 -21.94 7.82
N THR A 102 7.19 -20.95 6.96
CA THR A 102 7.13 -19.54 7.36
C THR A 102 5.94 -18.82 6.72
N VAL A 103 5.36 -17.87 7.46
CA VAL A 103 4.28 -17.02 6.93
C VAL A 103 4.71 -16.23 5.69
N GLY A 104 5.97 -15.80 5.63
CA GLY A 104 6.55 -15.14 4.46
C GLY A 104 6.59 -16.06 3.24
N SER A 105 6.88 -17.34 3.41
CA SER A 105 6.89 -18.32 2.31
C SER A 105 5.48 -18.62 1.83
N ALA A 106 4.52 -18.82 2.74
CA ALA A 106 3.11 -18.99 2.38
C ALA A 106 2.57 -17.82 1.54
N ILE A 107 2.88 -16.58 1.94
CA ILE A 107 2.50 -15.37 1.17
C ILE A 107 3.23 -15.32 -0.17
N GLY A 108 4.53 -15.60 -0.19
CA GLY A 108 5.33 -15.60 -1.41
C GLY A 108 4.84 -16.63 -2.44
N ILE A 109 4.42 -17.81 -1.99
CA ILE A 109 3.83 -18.86 -2.83
C ILE A 109 2.58 -18.37 -3.54
N VAL A 110 1.65 -17.72 -2.82
CA VAL A 110 0.43 -17.16 -3.43
C VAL A 110 0.77 -16.18 -4.56
N PHE A 111 1.73 -15.28 -4.34
CA PHE A 111 2.10 -14.29 -5.35
C PHE A 111 2.93 -14.87 -6.50
N ARG A 112 3.75 -15.90 -6.26
CA ARG A 112 4.42 -16.65 -7.32
C ARG A 112 3.42 -17.43 -8.18
N ALA A 113 2.43 -18.08 -7.57
CA ALA A 113 1.34 -18.72 -8.30
C ALA A 113 0.59 -17.72 -9.18
N TYR A 114 0.31 -16.52 -8.65
CA TYR A 114 -0.27 -15.44 -9.44
C TYR A 114 0.64 -15.00 -10.59
N ALA A 115 1.94 -14.85 -10.39
CA ALA A 115 2.87 -14.49 -11.45
C ALA A 115 2.93 -15.57 -12.55
N ARG A 116 3.03 -16.85 -12.17
CA ARG A 116 3.04 -18.00 -13.09
C ARG A 116 1.78 -18.06 -13.96
N ARG A 117 0.60 -17.72 -13.42
CA ARG A 117 -0.66 -17.63 -14.19
C ARG A 117 -0.57 -16.70 -15.40
N PHE A 118 0.28 -15.68 -15.35
CA PHE A 118 0.49 -14.72 -16.44
C PHE A 118 1.82 -14.92 -17.18
N GLY A 119 2.52 -16.04 -16.95
CA GLY A 119 3.85 -16.29 -17.53
C GLY A 119 4.93 -15.32 -17.03
N LYS A 120 4.72 -14.71 -15.86
CA LYS A 120 5.60 -13.69 -15.28
C LYS A 120 6.44 -14.30 -14.17
N VAL A 121 7.65 -13.78 -14.00
CA VAL A 121 8.63 -14.31 -13.04
C VAL A 121 8.69 -13.50 -11.75
N ARG A 122 8.36 -12.21 -11.83
CA ARG A 122 8.45 -11.29 -10.71
C ARG A 122 7.07 -10.90 -10.20
N TRP A 123 6.97 -10.70 -8.89
CA TRP A 123 5.70 -10.40 -8.23
C TRP A 123 5.79 -9.21 -7.29
N GLY A 124 4.62 -8.64 -6.98
CA GLY A 124 4.47 -7.62 -5.96
C GLY A 124 3.05 -7.58 -5.40
N ASP A 125 2.84 -6.73 -4.40
CA ASP A 125 1.49 -6.36 -3.93
C ASP A 125 1.40 -4.84 -3.75
N LYS A 126 0.19 -4.32 -3.89
CA LYS A 126 -0.09 -2.90 -3.72
C LYS A 126 -1.17 -2.73 -2.68
N ARG A 127 -0.83 -2.00 -1.62
CA ARG A 127 -1.78 -1.34 -0.73
C ARG A 127 -1.27 0.03 -0.36
N PRO A 128 -2.09 1.09 -0.51
CA PRO A 128 -1.67 2.42 -0.08
C PRO A 128 -1.16 2.39 1.37
N SER A 129 -1.93 1.77 2.26
CA SER A 129 -1.64 1.74 3.70
C SER A 129 -0.34 1.03 4.10
N TYR A 130 0.37 0.34 3.20
CA TYR A 130 1.65 -0.32 3.53
C TYR A 130 2.73 0.61 4.06
N PHE A 131 2.64 1.93 3.85
CA PHE A 131 3.48 2.90 4.57
C PHE A 131 3.39 2.71 6.10
N ARG A 132 2.28 2.16 6.62
CA ARG A 132 2.10 1.87 8.04
C ARG A 132 2.79 0.58 8.50
N GLN A 133 3.00 -0.37 7.59
CA GLN A 133 3.45 -1.73 7.87
C GLN A 133 4.74 -2.12 7.12
N ALA A 134 5.49 -1.17 6.56
CA ALA A 134 6.74 -1.45 5.86
C ALA A 134 7.74 -2.26 6.71
N GLY A 135 7.79 -2.02 8.03
CA GLY A 135 8.59 -2.83 8.96
C GLY A 135 8.14 -4.30 9.03
N THR A 136 6.84 -4.57 9.00
CA THR A 136 6.29 -5.93 8.93
C THR A 136 6.65 -6.60 7.60
N LEU A 137 6.52 -5.88 6.49
CA LEU A 137 6.88 -6.38 5.17
C LEU A 137 8.37 -6.74 5.10
N LEU A 138 9.27 -5.89 5.62
CA LEU A 138 10.71 -6.16 5.68
C LEU A 138 11.08 -7.37 6.55
N ARG A 139 10.28 -7.71 7.57
CA ARG A 139 10.51 -8.94 8.34
C ARG A 139 10.22 -10.19 7.52
N MET A 140 9.17 -10.15 6.69
CA MET A 140 8.82 -11.26 5.79
C MET A 140 9.68 -11.28 4.53
N PHE A 141 10.05 -10.12 4.00
CA PHE A 141 10.77 -9.94 2.74
C PHE A 141 11.89 -8.90 2.91
N PRO A 142 13.05 -9.30 3.48
CA PRO A 142 14.12 -8.35 3.82
C PRO A 142 14.76 -7.66 2.62
N ASP A 143 14.66 -8.28 1.45
CA ASP A 143 15.18 -7.80 0.18
C ASP A 143 14.12 -7.05 -0.64
N ALA A 144 12.92 -6.82 -0.12
CA ALA A 144 11.86 -6.17 -0.89
C ALA A 144 12.23 -4.77 -1.40
N GLN A 145 11.71 -4.42 -2.57
CA GLN A 145 11.77 -3.06 -3.12
C GLN A 145 10.45 -2.33 -2.88
N PHE A 146 10.54 -1.12 -2.34
CA PHE A 146 9.39 -0.29 -2.01
C PHE A 146 9.25 0.85 -3.01
N VAL A 147 8.04 1.01 -3.54
CA VAL A 147 7.69 2.11 -4.45
C VAL A 147 6.66 2.99 -3.76
N HIS A 148 7.03 4.22 -3.40
CA HIS A 148 6.15 5.17 -2.73
C HIS A 148 5.63 6.20 -3.73
N LEU A 149 4.33 6.15 -4.01
CA LEU A 149 3.66 7.15 -4.82
C LEU A 149 3.14 8.33 -3.97
N VAL A 150 3.72 9.51 -4.19
CA VAL A 150 3.33 10.80 -3.64
C VAL A 150 2.37 11.51 -4.61
N ARG A 151 1.45 12.29 -4.07
CA ARG A 151 0.51 13.15 -4.80
C ARG A 151 0.18 14.34 -3.90
N ASP A 152 -0.25 15.47 -4.46
CA ASP A 152 -0.73 16.61 -3.68
C ASP A 152 -1.72 16.13 -2.61
N GLY A 153 -1.41 16.45 -1.35
CA GLY A 153 -2.19 16.00 -0.20
C GLY A 153 -3.60 16.54 -0.19
N ARG A 154 -3.82 17.73 -0.76
CA ARG A 154 -5.15 18.33 -0.88
C ARG A 154 -6.00 17.52 -1.85
N ASP A 155 -5.45 17.09 -2.98
CA ASP A 155 -6.13 16.20 -3.93
C ASP A 155 -6.42 14.82 -3.33
N CYS A 156 -5.49 14.29 -2.52
CA CYS A 156 -5.71 13.03 -1.81
C CYS A 156 -6.88 13.13 -0.83
N VAL A 157 -6.92 14.22 -0.04
CA VAL A 157 -8.01 14.49 0.93
C VAL A 157 -9.33 14.67 0.20
N ALA A 158 -9.40 15.55 -0.80
CA ALA A 158 -10.59 15.79 -1.61
C ALA A 158 -11.12 14.51 -2.25
N SER A 159 -10.22 13.67 -2.78
CA SER A 159 -10.62 12.38 -3.36
C SER A 159 -11.07 11.37 -2.32
N LEU A 160 -10.52 11.38 -1.11
CA LEU A 160 -10.84 10.39 -0.09
C LEU A 160 -12.19 10.67 0.55
N MET A 161 -12.50 11.96 0.80
CA MET A 161 -13.76 12.42 1.39
C MET A 161 -14.99 12.09 0.52
N GLU A 162 -14.82 11.92 -0.79
CA GLU A 162 -15.92 11.54 -1.71
C GLU A 162 -16.15 10.02 -1.82
N MET A 163 -15.32 9.20 -1.18
CA MET A 163 -15.45 7.75 -1.32
C MET A 163 -16.59 7.22 -0.44
N PRO A 164 -17.53 6.43 -1.00
CA PRO A 164 -18.70 5.96 -0.25
C PRO A 164 -18.34 4.98 0.88
N TRP A 165 -17.15 4.38 0.82
CA TRP A 165 -16.63 3.47 1.84
C TRP A 165 -15.78 4.19 2.91
N TYR A 166 -15.51 5.49 2.76
CA TYR A 166 -14.71 6.25 3.72
C TYR A 166 -15.64 6.87 4.77
N ASP A 167 -15.57 6.32 5.98
CA ASP A 167 -16.46 6.64 7.11
C ASP A 167 -15.85 7.65 8.10
N LYS A 168 -14.66 8.18 7.80
CA LYS A 168 -13.93 9.11 8.66
C LYS A 168 -14.01 10.54 8.14
N ASP A 169 -13.59 11.48 8.98
CA ASP A 169 -13.63 12.90 8.65
C ASP A 169 -12.33 13.41 8.00
N VAL A 170 -12.34 14.69 7.65
CA VAL A 170 -11.22 15.39 7.00
C VAL A 170 -9.94 15.35 7.84
N TYR A 171 -10.03 15.37 9.18
CA TYR A 171 -8.85 15.31 10.05
C TYR A 171 -8.13 13.97 9.93
N HIS A 172 -8.89 12.88 9.76
CA HIS A 172 -8.31 11.55 9.51
C HIS A 172 -7.67 11.46 8.12
N ALA A 173 -8.25 12.11 7.11
CA ALA A 173 -7.72 12.13 5.75
C ALA A 173 -6.40 12.91 5.70
N ILE A 174 -6.37 14.11 6.28
CA ILE A 174 -5.17 14.95 6.44
C ILE A 174 -4.10 14.17 7.23
N SER A 175 -4.48 13.53 8.34
CA SER A 175 -3.54 12.71 9.12
C SER A 175 -2.97 11.55 8.30
N ALA A 176 -3.76 10.90 7.45
CA ALA A 176 -3.30 9.77 6.64
C ALA A 176 -2.24 10.20 5.62
N TRP A 177 -2.43 11.35 4.95
CA TRP A 177 -1.42 11.87 4.02
C TRP A 177 -0.13 12.24 4.75
N ARG A 178 -0.23 13.01 5.85
CA ARG A 178 0.94 13.39 6.65
C ARG A 178 1.72 12.17 7.14
N GLU A 179 1.02 11.17 7.67
CA GLU A 179 1.63 9.91 8.10
C GLU A 179 2.33 9.17 6.95
N SER A 180 1.75 9.19 5.74
CA SER A 180 2.34 8.55 4.57
C SER A 180 3.67 9.20 4.21
N ILE A 181 3.73 10.53 4.18
CA ILE A 181 4.97 11.27 3.87
C ILE A 181 6.01 11.07 4.97
N ASP A 182 5.63 11.24 6.25
CA ASP A 182 6.54 11.10 7.39
C ASP A 182 7.11 9.68 7.54
N ARG A 183 6.36 8.66 7.11
CA ARG A 183 6.82 7.26 7.13
C ARG A 183 7.61 6.91 5.87
N GLY A 184 7.27 7.51 4.73
CA GLY A 184 8.05 7.43 3.50
C GLY A 184 9.48 7.91 3.70
N ARG A 185 9.65 9.13 4.22
CA ARG A 185 10.98 9.72 4.51
C ARG A 185 11.84 8.82 5.40
N ARG A 186 11.27 8.37 6.52
CA ARG A 186 11.97 7.43 7.43
C ARG A 186 12.28 6.09 6.77
N LEU A 187 11.50 5.66 5.79
CA LEU A 187 11.76 4.44 5.04
C LEU A 187 12.89 4.67 4.03
N ALA A 188 12.89 5.81 3.33
CA ALA A 188 13.94 6.24 2.41
C ALA A 188 15.29 6.31 3.13
N GLU A 189 15.35 7.02 4.27
CA GLU A 189 16.56 7.15 5.11
C GLU A 189 17.11 5.79 5.57
N ARG A 190 16.21 4.84 5.87
CA ARG A 190 16.59 3.53 6.40
C ARG A 190 17.01 2.54 5.32
N LEU A 191 16.42 2.60 4.13
CA LEU A 191 16.59 1.58 3.09
C LEU A 191 17.54 1.99 1.97
N GLY A 192 17.73 3.29 1.75
CA GLY A 192 18.55 3.80 0.67
C GLY A 192 17.96 3.54 -0.74
N PRO A 193 18.66 4.02 -1.78
CA PRO A 193 18.15 4.07 -3.15
C PRO A 193 17.99 2.70 -3.82
N ASP A 194 18.62 1.64 -3.29
CA ASP A 194 18.51 0.29 -3.87
C ASP A 194 17.20 -0.43 -3.50
N SER A 195 16.52 0.05 -2.46
CA SER A 195 15.35 -0.64 -1.88
C SER A 195 14.14 0.26 -1.70
N TYR A 196 14.27 1.57 -1.96
CA TYR A 196 13.17 2.52 -1.89
C TYR A 196 13.25 3.53 -3.04
N TYR A 197 12.13 3.66 -3.77
CA TYR A 197 11.95 4.63 -4.85
C TYR A 197 10.68 5.44 -4.60
N GLU A 198 10.79 6.76 -4.69
CA GLU A 198 9.66 7.68 -4.54
C GLU A 198 9.40 8.40 -5.87
N LEU A 199 8.13 8.51 -6.24
CA LEU A 199 7.68 9.21 -7.43
C LEU A 199 6.44 10.03 -7.16
N GLN A 200 6.25 11.08 -7.96
CA GLN A 200 5.09 11.95 -7.89
C GLN A 200 4.05 11.54 -8.96
N TYR A 201 2.79 11.46 -8.54
CA TYR A 201 1.65 11.16 -9.40
C TYR A 201 1.57 12.13 -10.58
N GLU A 202 1.80 13.41 -10.32
CA GLU A 202 1.73 14.48 -11.32
C GLU A 202 2.77 14.26 -12.43
N ARG A 203 3.98 13.83 -12.09
CA ARG A 203 5.01 13.43 -13.07
C ARG A 203 4.62 12.18 -13.82
N LEU A 204 4.17 11.15 -13.09
CA LEU A 204 3.75 9.87 -13.67
C LEU A 204 2.63 10.02 -14.72
N VAL A 205 1.69 10.94 -14.52
CA VAL A 205 0.59 11.14 -15.49
C VAL A 205 0.90 12.17 -16.58
N ALA A 206 1.87 13.06 -16.37
CA ALA A 206 2.31 14.03 -17.36
C ALA A 206 3.22 13.40 -18.42
N ASP A 207 4.20 12.59 -17.99
CA ASP A 207 5.05 11.79 -18.88
C ASP A 207 5.24 10.37 -18.31
N PRO A 208 4.26 9.47 -18.57
CA PRO A 208 4.34 8.10 -18.08
C PRO A 208 5.57 7.35 -18.58
N ALA A 209 6.02 7.58 -19.82
CA ALA A 209 7.12 6.83 -20.39
C ALA A 209 8.43 7.11 -19.66
N ASP A 210 8.73 8.40 -19.45
CA ASP A 210 9.93 8.84 -18.76
C ASP A 210 9.98 8.41 -17.28
N GLU A 211 8.88 8.61 -16.53
CA GLU A 211 8.82 8.22 -15.12
C GLU A 211 8.85 6.69 -14.93
N LEU A 212 8.19 5.93 -15.80
CA LEU A 212 8.21 4.47 -15.73
C LEU A 212 9.56 3.90 -16.17
N ALA A 213 10.27 4.52 -17.10
CA ALA A 213 11.63 4.12 -17.45
C ALA A 213 12.60 4.26 -16.25
N ARG A 214 12.52 5.37 -15.49
CA ARG A 214 13.28 5.53 -14.24
C ARG A 214 12.90 4.48 -13.19
N LEU A 215 11.61 4.24 -13.01
CA LEU A 215 11.12 3.23 -12.07
C LEU A 215 11.62 1.83 -12.46
N CYS A 216 11.59 1.46 -13.74
CA CYS A 216 12.16 0.22 -14.25
C CYS A 216 13.66 0.13 -13.97
N GLY A 217 14.42 1.22 -14.16
CA GLY A 217 15.83 1.30 -13.78
C GLY A 217 16.09 0.99 -12.31
N PHE A 218 15.29 1.55 -11.39
CA PHE A 218 15.34 1.20 -9.96
C PHE A 218 14.99 -0.28 -9.71
N LEU A 219 13.97 -0.78 -10.40
CA LEU A 219 13.51 -2.16 -10.28
C LEU A 219 14.48 -3.17 -10.91
N GLY A 220 15.47 -2.72 -11.68
CA GLY A 220 16.36 -3.60 -12.45
C GLY A 220 15.61 -4.31 -13.57
N GLU A 221 14.66 -3.65 -14.22
CA GLU A 221 13.94 -4.18 -15.38
C GLU A 221 14.09 -3.21 -16.55
N ASP A 222 13.94 -3.70 -17.78
CA ASP A 222 13.84 -2.83 -18.94
C ASP A 222 12.48 -2.11 -18.96
N PHE A 223 12.42 -0.94 -19.59
CA PHE A 223 11.14 -0.27 -19.80
C PHE A 223 10.29 -1.05 -20.82
N ASP A 224 9.03 -1.30 -20.48
CA ASP A 224 8.06 -1.92 -21.39
C ASP A 224 7.00 -0.89 -21.81
N PRO A 225 6.90 -0.53 -23.11
CA PRO A 225 5.89 0.40 -23.61
C PRO A 225 4.44 -0.01 -23.31
N ALA A 226 4.15 -1.28 -23.00
CA ALA A 226 2.82 -1.70 -22.55
C ALA A 226 2.40 -1.04 -21.23
N MET A 227 3.36 -0.62 -20.39
CA MET A 227 3.10 0.01 -19.10
C MET A 227 2.38 1.35 -19.22
N THR A 228 2.51 2.07 -20.34
CA THR A 228 1.84 3.37 -20.55
C THR A 228 0.38 3.24 -20.98
N ARG A 229 -0.07 2.01 -21.30
CA ARG A 229 -1.44 1.70 -21.77
C ARG A 229 -2.13 0.66 -20.86
N PRO A 230 -2.32 0.95 -19.56
CA PRO A 230 -2.83 -0.01 -18.58
C PRO A 230 -4.31 -0.39 -18.79
N GLU A 231 -5.07 0.31 -19.64
CA GLU A 231 -6.49 0.10 -19.87
C GLU A 231 -6.82 -1.31 -20.40
N GLY A 232 -5.91 -1.93 -21.16
CA GLY A 232 -6.05 -3.30 -21.65
C GLY A 232 -6.10 -4.33 -20.52
N ILE A 233 -5.19 -4.19 -19.55
CA ILE A 233 -5.08 -5.06 -18.37
C ILE A 233 -6.14 -4.71 -17.31
N ALA A 234 -6.52 -3.44 -17.19
CA ALA A 234 -7.53 -2.98 -16.24
C ALA A 234 -8.91 -3.65 -16.46
N ARG A 235 -9.24 -3.99 -17.70
CA ARG A 235 -10.48 -4.73 -18.03
C ARG A 235 -10.47 -6.17 -17.50
N GLN A 236 -9.30 -6.79 -17.39
CA GLN A 236 -9.12 -8.18 -16.95
C GLN A 236 -8.93 -8.32 -15.43
N THR A 237 -8.30 -7.32 -14.79
CA THR A 237 -7.86 -7.42 -13.39
C THR A 237 -8.65 -6.57 -12.40
N VAL A 238 -9.32 -5.50 -12.85
CA VAL A 238 -10.17 -4.69 -11.98
C VAL A 238 -11.61 -5.18 -12.06
N SER A 239 -12.12 -5.71 -10.93
CA SER A 239 -13.52 -6.14 -10.83
C SER A 239 -14.47 -5.02 -11.29
N PRO A 240 -15.42 -5.30 -12.20
CA PRO A 240 -16.40 -4.33 -12.68
C PRO A 240 -17.23 -3.66 -11.58
N SER A 241 -17.34 -4.30 -10.41
CA SER A 241 -18.12 -3.82 -9.26
C SER A 241 -17.55 -2.59 -8.57
N LYS A 242 -16.24 -2.30 -8.70
CA LYS A 242 -15.62 -1.14 -8.05
C LYS A 242 -15.77 0.12 -8.90
N LYS A 243 -16.94 0.75 -8.86
CA LYS A 243 -17.29 1.96 -9.64
C LYS A 243 -16.26 3.10 -9.50
N TRP A 244 -15.58 3.25 -8.37
CA TRP A 244 -14.54 4.28 -8.15
C TRP A 244 -13.17 3.96 -8.76
N HIS A 245 -12.97 2.76 -9.30
CA HIS A 245 -11.84 2.41 -10.17
C HIS A 245 -12.21 2.45 -11.65
N ARG A 246 -13.43 2.89 -12.01
CA ARG A 246 -13.84 3.00 -13.41
C ARG A 246 -12.86 3.82 -14.26
N ARG A 247 -12.24 4.85 -13.67
CA ARG A 247 -11.24 5.70 -14.34
C ARG A 247 -9.91 5.05 -14.64
N THR A 248 -9.57 3.94 -13.99
CA THR A 248 -8.37 3.18 -14.40
C THR A 248 -8.60 2.39 -15.69
N ARG A 249 -9.81 2.48 -16.26
CA ARG A 249 -10.18 1.93 -17.57
C ARG A 249 -10.19 3.00 -18.67
N ASP A 250 -10.06 4.26 -18.28
CA ASP A 250 -9.90 5.39 -19.19
C ASP A 250 -8.38 5.62 -19.39
N GLY A 251 -8.00 6.33 -20.46
CA GLY A 251 -6.60 6.70 -20.68
C GLY A 251 -6.02 7.50 -19.51
N VAL A 252 -4.68 7.55 -19.41
CA VAL A 252 -4.01 8.38 -18.40
C VAL A 252 -4.40 9.85 -18.61
N THR A 253 -4.89 10.52 -17.56
CA THR A 253 -5.32 11.92 -17.62
C THR A 253 -4.76 12.74 -16.46
N THR A 254 -4.57 14.04 -16.73
CA THR A 254 -4.15 15.06 -15.76
C THR A 254 -5.34 15.79 -15.10
N SER A 255 -6.58 15.48 -15.51
CA SER A 255 -7.82 16.18 -15.13
C SER A 255 -8.14 16.27 -13.63
N ARG A 256 -7.41 15.54 -12.78
CA ARG A 256 -7.60 15.52 -11.34
C ARG A 256 -6.47 16.19 -10.56
N ILE A 257 -5.46 16.74 -11.25
CA ILE A 257 -4.43 17.57 -10.63
C ILE A 257 -5.06 18.91 -10.27
N GLY A 258 -4.92 19.34 -9.01
CA GLY A 258 -5.44 20.62 -8.53
C GLY A 258 -6.94 20.66 -8.29
N SER A 259 -7.66 19.55 -8.50
CA SER A 259 -9.12 19.50 -8.35
C SER A 259 -9.61 19.76 -6.92
N TRP A 260 -8.71 19.66 -5.94
CA TRP A 260 -8.98 19.99 -4.55
C TRP A 260 -9.52 21.41 -4.35
N ALA A 261 -9.15 22.37 -5.20
CA ALA A 261 -9.54 23.77 -5.06
C ALA A 261 -11.05 23.97 -5.17
N GLU A 262 -11.73 23.13 -5.96
CA GLU A 262 -13.18 23.19 -6.18
C GLU A 262 -13.97 22.25 -5.24
N ARG A 263 -13.26 21.38 -4.50
CA ARG A 263 -13.85 20.21 -3.82
C ARG A 263 -13.69 20.24 -2.31
N LEU A 264 -12.85 21.13 -1.80
CA LEU A 264 -12.65 21.35 -0.38
C LEU A 264 -13.13 22.74 -0.02
N ASP A 265 -13.76 22.87 1.14
CA ASP A 265 -14.09 24.18 1.69
C ASP A 265 -12.79 24.93 2.01
N ALA A 266 -12.82 26.27 1.96
CA ALA A 266 -11.65 27.11 2.25
C ALA A 266 -10.99 26.76 3.60
N TRP A 267 -11.76 26.51 4.65
CA TRP A 267 -11.23 26.13 5.96
C TRP A 267 -10.56 24.74 5.96
N GLN A 268 -11.00 23.82 5.10
CA GLN A 268 -10.40 22.49 4.95
C GLN A 268 -9.07 22.60 4.20
N ILE A 269 -9.00 23.45 3.18
CA ILE A 269 -7.76 23.77 2.45
C ILE A 269 -6.74 24.36 3.42
N SER A 270 -7.10 25.44 4.13
CA SER A 270 -6.23 26.07 5.13
C SER A 270 -5.76 25.09 6.21
N LEU A 271 -6.64 24.18 6.65
CA LEU A 271 -6.29 23.17 7.66
C LEU A 271 -5.32 22.13 7.10
N ALA A 272 -5.56 21.67 5.87
CA ALA A 272 -4.67 20.72 5.19
C ALA A 272 -3.28 21.33 4.98
N GLU A 273 -3.20 22.55 4.46
CA GLU A 273 -1.94 23.28 4.25
C GLU A 273 -1.18 23.51 5.56
N ALA A 274 -1.87 23.96 6.62
CA ALA A 274 -1.26 24.12 7.94
C ALA A 274 -0.77 22.79 8.53
N ALA A 275 -1.48 21.69 8.29
CA ALA A 275 -1.11 20.37 8.80
C ALA A 275 0.00 19.69 7.99
N PHE A 276 0.08 19.93 6.69
CA PHE A 276 1.11 19.40 5.80
C PHE A 276 2.42 20.18 5.97
N GLY A 277 2.33 21.51 6.05
CA GLY A 277 3.48 22.40 6.22
C GLY A 277 4.47 22.29 5.07
N GLU A 278 5.77 22.32 5.40
CA GLU A 278 6.89 22.24 4.45
C GLU A 278 6.83 21.01 3.53
N ARG A 279 6.12 19.95 3.93
CA ARG A 279 5.92 18.75 3.11
C ARG A 279 5.33 19.07 1.73
N LEU A 280 4.49 20.11 1.60
CA LEU A 280 3.96 20.50 0.30
C LEU A 280 5.05 21.12 -0.58
N ALA A 281 5.77 22.09 -0.03
CA ALA A 281 6.83 22.82 -0.73
C ALA A 281 7.97 21.90 -1.19
N GLU A 282 8.33 20.88 -0.38
CA GLU A 282 9.33 19.88 -0.74
C GLU A 282 8.99 19.09 -2.02
N TYR A 283 7.71 18.98 -2.38
CA TYR A 283 7.26 18.37 -3.64
C TYR A 283 6.86 19.40 -4.70
N GLY A 284 7.07 20.70 -4.46
CA GLY A 284 6.71 21.77 -5.38
C GLY A 284 5.21 22.10 -5.40
N TYR A 285 4.46 21.73 -4.36
CA TYR A 285 3.05 22.09 -4.25
C TYR A 285 2.90 23.44 -3.55
N GLU A 286 2.51 24.46 -4.33
CA GLU A 286 2.32 25.81 -3.80
C GLU A 286 1.08 25.93 -2.90
N PRO A 287 1.16 26.62 -1.75
CA PRO A 287 0.00 26.95 -0.93
C PRO A 287 -1.03 27.81 -1.66
N SER A 288 -2.29 27.69 -1.27
CA SER A 288 -3.41 28.44 -1.85
C SER A 288 -3.40 29.95 -1.57
N GLY A 289 -2.64 30.40 -0.58
CA GLY A 289 -2.67 31.78 -0.09
C GLY A 289 -3.87 32.11 0.81
N LEU A 290 -4.71 31.11 1.14
CA LEU A 290 -5.83 31.28 2.06
C LEU A 290 -5.35 31.62 3.49
N PRO A 291 -6.19 32.29 4.31
CA PRO A 291 -5.85 32.59 5.70
C PRO A 291 -5.65 31.32 6.53
N LYS A 292 -5.01 31.46 7.69
CA LYS A 292 -4.82 30.36 8.64
C LYS A 292 -6.15 29.70 9.04
N PRO A 293 -6.17 28.38 9.28
CA PRO A 293 -7.39 27.68 9.66
C PRO A 293 -7.91 28.17 11.01
N PRO A 294 -9.23 28.08 11.28
CA PRO A 294 -9.78 28.40 12.59
C PRO A 294 -9.13 27.56 13.70
N ALA A 295 -8.84 28.18 14.85
CA ALA A 295 -8.14 27.52 15.96
C ALA A 295 -8.86 26.26 16.47
N SER A 296 -10.20 26.25 16.44
CA SER A 296 -11.02 25.08 16.80
C SER A 296 -10.78 23.89 15.87
N GLN A 297 -10.63 24.14 14.57
CA GLN A 297 -10.35 23.12 13.55
C GLN A 297 -8.95 22.53 13.75
N LEU A 298 -7.97 23.39 14.02
CA LEU A 298 -6.59 22.98 14.31
C LEU A 298 -6.49 22.16 15.61
N ALA A 299 -7.23 22.54 16.66
CA ALA A 299 -7.30 21.79 17.91
C ALA A 299 -7.89 20.40 17.70
N ARG A 300 -8.98 20.29 16.92
CA ARG A 300 -9.60 18.99 16.57
C ARG A 300 -8.67 18.12 15.74
N PHE A 301 -7.98 18.69 14.75
CA PHE A 301 -6.93 17.99 14.00
C PHE A 301 -5.84 17.44 14.93
N THR A 302 -5.32 18.28 15.82
CA THR A 302 -4.25 17.92 16.75
C THR A 302 -4.69 16.77 17.67
N LYS A 303 -5.90 16.82 18.22
CA LYS A 303 -6.48 15.73 19.01
C LYS A 303 -6.58 14.43 18.21
N THR A 304 -7.12 14.48 16.99
CA THR A 304 -7.22 13.30 16.10
C THR A 304 -5.84 12.72 15.79
N SER A 305 -4.88 13.56 15.42
CA SER A 305 -3.50 13.15 15.11
C SER A 305 -2.82 12.51 16.33
N ALA A 306 -3.00 13.08 17.52
CA ALA A 306 -2.47 12.54 18.77
C ALA A 306 -3.07 11.15 19.09
N HIS A 307 -4.39 11.00 19.00
CA HIS A 307 -5.05 9.70 19.21
C HIS A 307 -4.53 8.63 18.25
N ARG A 308 -4.36 8.97 16.97
CA ARG A 308 -3.81 8.06 15.96
C ARG A 308 -2.38 7.65 16.28
N ARG A 309 -1.54 8.59 16.72
CA ARG A 309 -0.15 8.33 17.14
C ARG A 309 -0.10 7.39 18.35
N ILE A 310 -0.96 7.61 19.35
CA ILE A 310 -1.07 6.75 20.52
C ILE A 310 -1.51 5.34 20.12
N ALA A 311 -2.52 5.21 19.25
CA ALA A 311 -2.98 3.91 18.76
C ALA A 311 -1.86 3.14 18.02
N GLN A 312 -1.07 3.84 17.20
CA GLN A 312 0.09 3.27 16.51
C GLN A 312 1.19 2.84 17.48
N HIS A 313 1.47 3.64 18.51
CA HIS A 313 2.43 3.29 19.54
C HIS A 313 1.99 2.04 20.32
N LYS A 314 0.73 1.97 20.75
CA LYS A 314 0.15 0.78 21.38
C LYS A 314 0.22 -0.46 20.48
N ALA A 315 -0.05 -0.30 19.18
CA ALA A 315 0.08 -1.39 18.23
C ALA A 315 1.54 -1.87 18.09
N ALA A 316 2.50 -0.95 18.06
CA ALA A 316 3.92 -1.30 18.01
C ALA A 316 4.40 -2.04 19.27
N LEU A 317 3.91 -1.65 20.46
CA LEU A 317 4.20 -2.36 21.71
C LEU A 317 3.64 -3.79 21.70
N ARG A 318 2.38 -3.95 21.29
CA ARG A 318 1.77 -5.29 21.13
C ARG A 318 2.53 -6.15 20.13
N GLU A 319 2.96 -5.56 19.03
CA GLU A 319 3.73 -6.26 18.00
C GLU A 319 5.10 -6.71 18.52
N ARG A 320 5.81 -5.89 19.31
CA ARG A 320 7.06 -6.29 19.99
C ARG A 320 6.84 -7.44 20.97
N TRP A 321 5.72 -7.45 21.68
CA TRP A 321 5.38 -8.55 22.57
C TRP A 321 5.12 -9.84 21.77
N LYS A 322 4.32 -9.77 20.70
CA LYS A 322 4.08 -10.93 19.82
C LYS A 322 5.37 -11.50 19.24
N GLN A 323 6.31 -10.63 18.86
CA GLN A 323 7.63 -11.02 18.33
C GLN A 323 8.42 -11.96 19.23
N HIS A 324 8.30 -11.80 20.55
CA HIS A 324 8.98 -12.65 21.50
C HIS A 324 8.36 -14.05 21.62
N HIS A 325 7.12 -14.21 21.17
CA HIS A 325 6.34 -15.45 21.26
C HIS A 325 6.07 -16.06 19.87
N GLU A 326 6.89 -15.72 18.88
CA GLU A 326 6.77 -16.29 17.55
C GLU A 326 7.26 -17.74 17.54
N PRO A 327 6.44 -18.70 17.08
CA PRO A 327 6.85 -20.10 17.04
C PRO A 327 7.87 -20.38 15.92
N ASN A 328 7.88 -19.57 14.86
CA ASN A 328 8.75 -19.74 13.69
C ASN A 328 9.31 -18.41 13.21
N PRO A 329 10.44 -18.42 12.48
CA PRO A 329 10.86 -17.28 11.66
C PRO A 329 9.75 -16.85 10.69
N VAL A 330 9.57 -15.54 10.53
CA VAL A 330 8.55 -14.99 9.62
C VAL A 330 9.06 -14.75 8.19
N ARG A 331 10.39 -14.78 8.01
CA ARG A 331 11.07 -14.49 6.75
C ARG A 331 10.69 -15.51 5.68
N CYS A 332 10.45 -15.05 4.46
CA CYS A 332 10.29 -15.89 3.29
C CYS A 332 11.60 -16.65 3.01
N LEU A 333 11.49 -17.97 2.86
CA LEU A 333 12.62 -18.87 2.61
C LEU A 333 12.54 -19.53 1.22
N LEU A 334 11.71 -18.97 0.34
CA LEU A 334 11.60 -19.48 -1.03
C LEU A 334 12.90 -19.25 -1.79
N PRO A 335 13.39 -20.24 -2.56
CA PRO A 335 14.58 -20.07 -3.38
C PRO A 335 14.32 -19.06 -4.49
N PRO A 336 15.35 -18.39 -5.04
CA PRO A 336 15.22 -17.51 -6.21
C PRO A 336 14.45 -18.20 -7.34
N ALA A 337 13.51 -17.51 -7.99
CA ALA A 337 12.69 -18.07 -9.06
C ALA A 337 13.55 -18.59 -10.23
N SER A 338 14.75 -18.03 -10.42
CA SER A 338 15.68 -18.43 -11.45
C SER A 338 16.39 -19.78 -11.23
N THR A 339 16.22 -20.40 -10.06
CA THR A 339 16.75 -21.74 -9.76
C THR A 339 15.74 -22.86 -10.06
N VAL A 340 14.49 -22.51 -10.35
CA VAL A 340 13.47 -23.48 -10.77
C VAL A 340 13.56 -23.60 -12.29
N SER A 341 14.28 -24.63 -12.75
CA SER A 341 14.33 -25.02 -14.16
C SER A 341 12.91 -25.08 -14.72
N LEU A 342 12.69 -24.42 -15.86
CA LEU A 342 11.42 -24.36 -16.62
C LEU A 342 10.97 -25.73 -17.19
N THR A 343 11.37 -26.84 -16.59
CA THR A 343 11.10 -28.20 -17.07
C THR A 343 9.72 -28.74 -16.71
N GLU A 344 8.87 -27.99 -16.01
CA GLU A 344 7.49 -28.41 -15.68
C GLU A 344 6.46 -27.32 -15.99
N ALA A 345 6.52 -26.75 -17.20
CA ALA A 345 5.37 -26.04 -17.75
C ALA A 345 4.34 -27.08 -18.22
N THR A 346 3.29 -27.32 -17.42
CA THR A 346 2.12 -28.10 -17.83
C THR A 346 1.49 -27.46 -19.09
N PRO A 347 1.05 -28.22 -20.12
CA PRO A 347 0.73 -27.67 -21.46
C PRO A 347 -0.55 -26.82 -21.56
N THR A 348 -1.17 -26.47 -20.44
CA THR A 348 -2.50 -25.84 -20.43
C THR A 348 -2.47 -24.36 -20.83
N ALA A 349 -1.38 -23.64 -20.55
CA ALA A 349 -1.30 -22.19 -20.79
C ALA A 349 -1.12 -21.80 -22.26
N GLN A 350 -0.42 -22.62 -23.06
CA GLN A 350 -0.19 -22.32 -24.48
C GLN A 350 -1.46 -22.52 -25.33
N THR A 351 -2.35 -23.42 -24.91
CA THR A 351 -3.59 -23.73 -25.63
C THR A 351 -4.62 -22.60 -25.47
N GLU A 352 -4.73 -21.98 -24.28
CA GLU A 352 -5.64 -20.85 -24.07
C GLU A 352 -5.14 -19.57 -24.77
N GLN A 353 -3.83 -19.36 -24.84
CA GLN A 353 -3.25 -18.20 -25.52
C GLN A 353 -3.41 -18.30 -27.05
N ALA A 354 -3.25 -19.49 -27.63
CA ALA A 354 -3.49 -19.76 -29.05
C ALA A 354 -4.98 -19.63 -29.44
N GLN A 355 -5.89 -20.07 -28.57
CA GLN A 355 -7.34 -19.90 -28.76
C GLN A 355 -7.76 -18.42 -28.67
N MET A 356 -7.08 -17.62 -27.84
CA MET A 356 -7.36 -16.20 -27.70
C MET A 356 -6.81 -15.35 -28.86
N GLU A 357 -5.72 -15.78 -29.51
CA GLU A 357 -5.23 -15.19 -30.76
C GLU A 357 -6.11 -15.55 -31.98
N GLN A 358 -6.60 -16.79 -32.06
CA GLN A 358 -7.56 -17.19 -33.11
C GLN A 358 -8.89 -16.42 -33.00
N ALA A 359 -9.34 -16.09 -31.78
CA ALA A 359 -10.52 -15.24 -31.57
C ALA A 359 -10.32 -13.78 -32.00
N ARG A 360 -9.07 -13.27 -32.05
CA ARG A 360 -8.75 -11.94 -32.58
C ARG A 360 -8.68 -11.89 -34.10
N ALA A 361 -8.37 -13.01 -34.76
CA ALA A 361 -8.25 -13.06 -36.22
C ALA A 361 -9.59 -13.27 -36.95
N GLY A 362 -10.64 -13.72 -36.25
CA GLY A 362 -11.93 -14.09 -36.84
C GLY A 362 -12.95 -12.96 -37.09
N SER A 363 -12.65 -11.69 -36.80
CA SER A 363 -13.63 -10.59 -36.90
C SER A 363 -13.46 -9.65 -38.10
N ALA A 364 -12.95 -10.15 -39.23
CA ALA A 364 -12.90 -9.40 -40.48
C ALA A 364 -13.50 -10.24 -41.63
N GLY A 365 -14.81 -10.10 -41.84
CA GLY A 365 -15.53 -10.59 -43.02
C GLY A 365 -16.05 -9.41 -43.85
N PRO A 366 -16.07 -9.49 -45.20
CA PRO A 366 -16.17 -8.33 -46.09
C PRO A 366 -17.61 -8.07 -46.56
N ASP A 367 -18.06 -6.82 -46.55
CA ASP A 367 -19.30 -6.41 -47.21
C ASP A 367 -19.02 -5.83 -48.60
N ALA A 368 -19.39 -6.60 -49.63
CA ALA A 368 -19.42 -6.18 -51.03
C ALA A 368 -20.85 -6.28 -51.58
N LYS A 369 -21.33 -5.10 -52.00
CA LYS A 369 -22.51 -4.76 -52.82
C LYS A 369 -23.12 -5.87 -53.69
N ARG A 370 -24.46 -5.95 -53.71
CA ARG A 370 -25.24 -6.08 -54.96
C ARG A 370 -26.67 -5.55 -54.85
N ALA A 371 -27.08 -4.78 -55.85
CA ALA A 371 -28.39 -4.13 -56.02
C ALA A 371 -29.37 -5.02 -56.83
N VAL A 372 -30.71 -4.89 -56.67
CA VAL A 372 -31.73 -4.25 -57.57
C VAL A 372 -33.04 -5.11 -57.45
N PRO A 373 -34.31 -4.70 -57.78
CA PRO A 373 -34.98 -3.39 -57.97
C PRO A 373 -36.27 -3.17 -57.12
N ALA A 374 -36.84 -1.97 -57.27
CA ALA A 374 -38.07 -1.42 -56.68
C ALA A 374 -39.40 -1.82 -57.37
N GLN A 375 -40.53 -1.71 -56.65
CA GLN A 375 -41.84 -1.30 -57.18
C GLN A 375 -42.66 -0.43 -56.19
N ALA A 376 -43.20 0.64 -56.79
CA ALA A 376 -44.26 1.64 -56.49
C ALA A 376 -45.05 1.69 -55.14
N GLY A 377 -45.31 2.93 -54.68
CA GLY A 377 -46.09 3.34 -53.48
C GLY A 377 -47.63 3.30 -53.65
N PRO A 378 -48.46 4.09 -52.90
CA PRO A 378 -48.24 5.52 -52.55
C PRO A 378 -48.64 6.02 -51.12
N GLU A 379 -48.13 7.22 -50.81
CA GLU A 379 -48.72 8.41 -50.11
C GLU A 379 -49.24 8.39 -48.63
N ARG A 380 -48.43 9.01 -47.74
CA ARG A 380 -48.62 10.21 -46.84
C ARG A 380 -50.00 10.52 -46.19
N PRO A 381 -50.09 11.38 -45.13
CA PRO A 381 -49.06 12.08 -44.33
C PRO A 381 -49.25 12.05 -42.78
N ARG A 382 -48.27 12.60 -42.05
CA ARG A 382 -48.30 12.95 -40.62
C ARG A 382 -49.27 14.11 -40.32
N PRO A 383 -49.61 14.35 -39.03
CA PRO A 383 -49.02 15.53 -38.41
C PRO A 383 -48.53 15.32 -36.95
N GLU A 384 -47.82 16.36 -36.51
CA GLU A 384 -47.00 16.51 -35.30
C GLU A 384 -47.79 17.26 -34.18
N PRO A 385 -47.21 17.74 -33.05
CA PRO A 385 -47.71 17.49 -31.69
C PRO A 385 -48.28 18.74 -30.97
N ALA A 386 -48.90 18.54 -29.80
CA ALA A 386 -49.25 19.62 -28.87
C ALA A 386 -49.03 19.19 -27.41
N GLY A 387 -48.40 20.08 -26.62
CA GLY A 387 -48.18 19.96 -25.17
C GLY A 387 -49.37 20.44 -24.32
N PRO A 388 -49.15 21.05 -23.13
CA PRO A 388 -49.17 20.34 -21.84
C PRO A 388 -50.19 20.85 -20.79
N GLU A 389 -50.31 20.09 -19.68
CA GLU A 389 -50.90 20.40 -18.35
C GLU A 389 -52.45 20.45 -18.19
N PRO A 390 -53.07 20.38 -16.98
CA PRO A 390 -52.53 20.41 -15.59
C PRO A 390 -53.12 19.37 -14.58
N ALA A 391 -52.78 19.58 -13.30
CA ALA A 391 -52.98 18.80 -12.07
C ALA A 391 -54.41 18.55 -11.54
N GLY A 392 -54.53 17.55 -10.64
CA GLY A 392 -55.65 17.31 -9.69
C GLY A 392 -55.62 15.86 -9.17
N SER A 393 -55.12 15.59 -7.97
CA SER A 393 -55.85 15.45 -6.68
C SER A 393 -56.43 14.06 -6.40
N GLU A 394 -56.28 13.66 -5.12
CA GLU A 394 -57.05 12.64 -4.37
C GLU A 394 -56.47 11.22 -4.17
N ARG A 395 -55.91 11.07 -2.96
CA ARG A 395 -56.15 10.06 -1.90
C ARG A 395 -56.63 8.62 -2.23
N ALA A 396 -55.84 7.72 -1.65
CA ALA A 396 -56.21 6.55 -0.83
C ALA A 396 -56.79 5.30 -1.52
N GLY A 397 -55.97 4.25 -1.53
CA GLY A 397 -56.39 2.87 -1.75
C GLY A 397 -55.23 1.93 -1.47
N SER A 398 -55.35 1.16 -0.39
CA SER A 398 -54.41 0.16 0.10
C SER A 398 -54.07 -0.91 -0.93
N GLU A 399 -52.82 -1.36 -0.99
CA GLU A 399 -52.52 -2.78 -1.21
C GLU A 399 -51.09 -3.15 -0.80
N ARG A 400 -50.99 -4.34 -0.20
CA ARG A 400 -49.80 -4.94 0.40
C ARG A 400 -48.85 -5.41 -0.69
N ALA A 401 -47.55 -5.15 -0.53
CA ALA A 401 -46.50 -5.95 -1.16
C ALA A 401 -45.33 -6.09 -0.18
N GLY A 402 -44.97 -7.35 0.12
CA GLY A 402 -43.92 -7.71 1.06
C GLY A 402 -42.54 -7.25 0.60
N SER A 403 -41.78 -6.66 1.51
CA SER A 403 -40.36 -6.39 1.34
C SER A 403 -39.56 -7.42 2.15
N GLU A 404 -38.93 -8.38 1.48
CA GLU A 404 -37.76 -9.07 2.02
C GLU A 404 -36.57 -8.11 1.91
N ARG A 405 -36.22 -7.49 3.04
CA ARG A 405 -34.94 -6.77 3.21
C ARG A 405 -33.92 -7.75 3.78
N ALA A 406 -32.98 -8.19 2.95
CA ALA A 406 -31.73 -8.76 3.43
C ALA A 406 -30.80 -7.60 3.86
N GLY A 407 -30.71 -7.40 5.18
CA GLY A 407 -29.83 -6.42 5.81
C GLY A 407 -28.36 -6.83 5.65
N LEU A 408 -27.56 -5.94 5.08
CA LEU A 408 -26.10 -5.96 5.15
C LEU A 408 -25.69 -5.14 6.37
N GLU A 409 -25.34 -5.81 7.47
CA GLU A 409 -24.70 -5.18 8.62
C GLU A 409 -23.21 -4.89 8.33
N PRO A 410 -22.69 -3.71 8.75
CA PRO A 410 -21.26 -3.43 8.72
C PRO A 410 -20.57 -3.92 10.00
N ALA A 411 -19.44 -4.61 9.83
CA ALA A 411 -18.59 -5.09 10.91
C ALA A 411 -18.04 -3.95 11.79
N GLU A 412 -18.37 -4.00 13.08
CA GLU A 412 -17.81 -3.15 14.13
C GLU A 412 -16.39 -3.57 14.54
N PRO A 413 -15.59 -2.68 15.14
CA PRO A 413 -14.26 -3.00 15.67
C PRO A 413 -14.35 -3.57 17.09
N GLU A 414 -13.87 -4.80 17.29
CA GLU A 414 -13.81 -5.49 18.58
C GLU A 414 -13.13 -4.65 19.68
N ARG A 415 -13.89 -4.42 20.75
CA ARG A 415 -13.41 -4.04 22.07
C ARG A 415 -13.01 -5.31 22.81
N ALA A 416 -11.81 -5.29 23.40
CA ALA A 416 -11.39 -6.30 24.35
C ALA A 416 -12.18 -6.14 25.65
N GLU A 417 -13.04 -7.11 25.98
CA GLU A 417 -13.62 -7.26 27.30
C GLU A 417 -12.88 -8.34 28.08
N SER A 418 -12.52 -7.97 29.31
CA SER A 418 -11.90 -8.77 30.33
C SER A 418 -12.94 -9.64 31.03
N GLU A 419 -12.83 -10.96 30.93
CA GLU A 419 -13.56 -11.86 31.83
C GLU A 419 -12.64 -12.43 32.90
N ARG A 420 -13.05 -12.14 34.13
CA ARG A 420 -12.46 -12.47 35.41
C ARG A 420 -13.08 -13.80 35.83
N ALA A 421 -12.29 -14.87 35.84
CA ALA A 421 -12.73 -16.17 36.33
C ALA A 421 -13.15 -16.08 37.81
N LYS A 422 -14.40 -16.47 38.10
CA LYS A 422 -14.91 -16.69 39.45
C LYS A 422 -14.38 -18.03 39.97
N ALA A 423 -13.69 -18.00 41.10
CA ALA A 423 -13.31 -19.17 41.87
C ALA A 423 -14.45 -19.56 42.83
N THR A 424 -14.68 -20.87 42.95
CA THR A 424 -15.53 -21.49 43.99
C THR A 424 -14.62 -22.14 45.03
N PRO A 425 -14.93 -22.07 46.35
CA PRO A 425 -14.02 -22.52 47.40
C PRO A 425 -14.30 -23.96 47.85
N ALA A 426 -13.26 -24.68 48.27
CA ALA A 426 -13.40 -25.86 49.12
C ALA A 426 -12.26 -25.93 50.15
N SER A 427 -12.71 -25.90 51.41
CA SER A 427 -12.06 -26.13 52.69
C SER A 427 -11.02 -27.28 52.71
N THR A 428 -9.87 -27.07 53.36
CA THR A 428 -9.54 -27.74 54.65
C THR A 428 -8.18 -27.27 55.19
N ARG A 429 -8.18 -26.89 56.48
CA ARG A 429 -7.01 -26.75 57.36
C ARG A 429 -7.12 -27.87 58.40
N PRO A 430 -6.02 -28.44 58.92
CA PRO A 430 -5.38 -27.95 60.16
C PRO A 430 -3.83 -28.02 60.00
N GLU A 431 -2.92 -27.60 60.87
CA GLU A 431 -2.91 -27.35 62.31
C GLU A 431 -1.66 -26.50 62.67
N ARG A 432 -1.56 -26.15 63.95
CA ARG A 432 -0.60 -25.20 64.57
C ARG A 432 0.74 -25.84 64.94
N THR A 433 1.77 -25.00 65.09
CA THR A 433 2.68 -25.04 66.28
C THR A 433 3.40 -23.69 66.45
N ARG A 434 3.65 -23.35 67.72
CA ARG A 434 4.23 -22.10 68.26
C ARG A 434 5.74 -22.25 68.49
N SER A 435 6.49 -21.14 68.46
CA SER A 435 7.58 -20.73 69.39
C SER A 435 8.15 -19.39 68.86
N ALA A 436 8.10 -18.20 69.48
CA ALA A 436 8.50 -17.64 70.80
C ALA A 436 9.88 -16.94 70.81
N ARG A 437 9.85 -15.59 71.00
CA ARG A 437 10.82 -14.63 71.63
C ARG A 437 12.19 -14.43 70.92
N ALA A 438 12.89 -13.28 70.96
CA ALA A 438 12.92 -12.14 71.89
C ALA A 438 13.43 -10.81 71.25
N ASP A 439 13.02 -9.69 71.86
CA ASP A 439 13.62 -8.34 72.11
C ASP A 439 14.96 -7.96 71.43
N SER A 440 15.20 -6.72 70.95
CA SER A 440 15.28 -5.47 71.74
C SER A 440 15.56 -4.20 70.87
N GLU A 441 14.99 -3.10 71.34
CA GLU A 441 15.44 -1.69 71.38
C GLU A 441 15.73 -0.80 70.14
N SER A 442 14.91 0.26 70.08
CA SER A 442 15.06 1.60 69.45
C SER A 442 16.04 2.50 70.27
N PRO A 443 16.34 3.80 69.97
CA PRO A 443 15.49 4.78 69.29
C PRO A 443 16.10 5.97 68.48
N LYS A 444 15.14 6.62 67.81
CA LYS A 444 15.07 7.96 67.17
C LYS A 444 15.80 9.11 67.90
N ARG A 445 16.20 10.15 67.14
CA ARG A 445 15.86 11.58 67.36
C ARG A 445 16.29 12.50 66.20
N THR A 446 15.32 13.19 65.59
CA THR A 446 15.38 14.55 64.97
C THR A 446 15.08 15.60 66.07
N PRO A 447 14.94 16.95 65.86
CA PRO A 447 15.07 17.84 64.68
C PRO A 447 15.79 19.21 64.95
N THR A 448 15.89 20.11 63.95
CA THR A 448 15.57 21.59 63.95
C THR A 448 16.30 22.29 62.76
N ARG A 449 15.61 22.98 61.82
CA ARG A 449 15.20 24.42 61.75
C ARG A 449 16.40 25.38 61.90
N THR A 450 16.67 26.44 61.13
CA THR A 450 15.90 27.41 60.32
C THR A 450 16.93 28.34 59.63
N GLY A 451 16.57 29.10 58.59
CA GLY A 451 17.18 30.43 58.37
C GLY A 451 17.55 30.81 56.93
N ALA A 452 16.80 31.76 56.38
CA ALA A 452 17.00 32.41 55.09
C ALA A 452 18.04 33.55 55.14
N GLY A 453 18.60 33.91 53.98
CA GLY A 453 19.36 35.16 53.80
C GLY A 453 19.78 35.37 52.34
N ARG A 454 19.10 36.28 51.64
CA ARG A 454 19.48 36.85 50.34
C ARG A 454 20.68 37.80 50.49
N THR A 455 21.51 37.90 49.45
CA THR A 455 21.95 39.19 48.87
C THR A 455 22.55 38.97 47.47
N GLU A 456 22.14 39.83 46.54
CA GLU A 456 22.71 40.05 45.21
C GLU A 456 24.13 40.62 45.29
N THR A 457 25.00 40.38 44.31
CA THR A 457 25.32 41.35 43.24
C THR A 457 26.54 40.93 42.40
N ALA A 458 26.35 41.11 41.07
CA ALA A 458 27.29 41.65 40.08
C ALA A 458 28.41 40.80 39.43
N ARG A 459 28.26 40.70 38.10
CA ARG A 459 29.24 40.85 37.00
C ARG A 459 30.39 39.85 36.85
N ALA A 460 30.35 39.05 35.77
CA ALA A 460 31.12 39.29 34.54
C ALA A 460 30.90 38.16 33.50
N GLU A 461 30.45 38.51 32.30
CA GLU A 461 30.61 37.74 31.04
C GLU A 461 31.94 38.18 30.36
N PRO A 462 32.39 37.58 29.24
CA PRO A 462 32.76 36.18 29.02
C PRO A 462 34.18 36.08 28.41
N ALA A 463 34.74 34.87 28.31
CA ALA A 463 35.97 34.64 27.54
C ALA A 463 35.89 33.32 26.76
N GLU A 464 35.62 33.43 25.46
CA GLU A 464 36.18 32.59 24.39
C GLU A 464 37.31 33.41 23.74
N PRO A 465 38.38 32.84 23.12
CA PRO A 465 38.33 31.81 22.08
C PRO A 465 39.43 30.73 22.26
N GLU A 466 39.48 29.62 21.52
CA GLU A 466 40.09 29.51 20.18
C GLU A 466 39.69 28.19 19.50
N ARG A 467 39.23 28.31 18.25
CA ARG A 467 39.18 27.22 17.27
C ARG A 467 40.44 27.30 16.42
N THR A 468 41.28 26.28 16.46
CA THR A 468 42.36 26.10 15.48
C THR A 468 41.81 25.48 14.21
N VAL A 469 41.84 26.26 13.13
CA VAL A 469 41.75 25.83 11.73
C VAL A 469 43.08 25.18 11.34
N SER A 470 43.03 24.04 10.64
CA SER A 470 44.17 23.48 9.92
C SER A 470 43.85 23.47 8.42
N GLU A 471 44.56 24.32 7.68
CA GLU A 471 44.73 24.27 6.22
C GLU A 471 46.15 23.81 5.89
N ARG A 472 46.28 22.94 4.87
CA ARG A 472 47.36 22.76 3.87
C ARG A 472 47.26 21.32 3.33
N ALA A 473 47.38 21.00 2.04
CA ALA A 473 47.69 21.73 0.82
C ALA A 473 47.14 20.89 -0.38
N VAL A 474 46.40 21.49 -1.31
CA VAL A 474 46.78 21.84 -2.70
C VAL A 474 47.98 21.08 -3.28
N SER A 475 47.71 20.28 -4.32
CA SER A 475 48.53 20.21 -5.53
C SER A 475 47.66 19.82 -6.73
N GLU A 476 47.61 20.74 -7.70
CA GLU A 476 46.86 20.73 -8.96
C GLU A 476 47.51 19.83 -10.04
N ARG A 477 46.72 19.36 -11.01
CA ARG A 477 46.89 19.72 -12.45
C ARG A 477 45.72 19.26 -13.34
N ALA A 478 45.23 20.23 -14.11
CA ALA A 478 44.25 20.21 -15.22
C ALA A 478 44.63 19.22 -16.35
N VAL A 479 43.70 18.49 -17.00
CA VAL A 479 42.64 18.82 -18.00
C VAL A 479 43.15 19.23 -19.40
N SER A 480 42.76 18.39 -20.37
CA SER A 480 42.44 18.63 -21.79
C SER A 480 43.57 18.92 -22.80
N GLU A 481 43.72 18.03 -23.80
CA GLU A 481 43.35 18.38 -25.18
C GLU A 481 43.34 17.17 -26.16
N ARG A 482 42.32 17.22 -27.04
CA ARG A 482 42.22 16.79 -28.44
C ARG A 482 41.93 15.34 -28.85
N ALA A 483 40.83 15.27 -29.59
CA ALA A 483 40.33 14.23 -30.44
C ALA A 483 41.05 14.17 -31.81
N THR A 484 40.71 13.10 -32.54
CA THR A 484 40.80 12.89 -33.99
C THR A 484 42.19 12.78 -34.62
N SER A 485 42.57 11.56 -34.99
CA SER A 485 42.94 11.21 -36.37
C SER A 485 42.77 9.70 -36.57
N ALA A 486 41.95 9.36 -37.55
CA ALA A 486 41.90 8.04 -38.16
C ALA A 486 43.10 7.89 -39.09
N GLU A 487 43.79 6.74 -39.04
CA GLU A 487 44.30 6.12 -40.25
C GLU A 487 44.56 4.63 -40.02
N SER A 488 43.92 3.87 -40.91
CA SER A 488 44.16 2.48 -41.27
C SER A 488 45.65 2.13 -41.44
N VAL A 489 46.01 0.86 -41.18
CA VAL A 489 46.57 -0.09 -42.17
C VAL A 489 47.16 -1.32 -41.45
N GLN A 490 46.59 -2.48 -41.81
CA GLN A 490 47.15 -3.83 -41.99
C GLN A 490 48.32 -4.35 -41.13
N GLY A 491 48.08 -5.56 -40.58
CA GLY A 491 48.93 -6.72 -40.84
C GLY A 491 50.00 -7.04 -39.79
N GLY A 492 49.82 -8.15 -39.08
CA GLY A 492 50.81 -8.76 -38.18
C GLY A 492 50.16 -9.77 -37.26
#